data_AF-R4KNI0-F1
#
_entry.id   AF-R4KNI0-F1
#
_cell.length_a   1.000
_cell.length_b   1.000
_cell.length_c   1.000
_cell.angle_alpha   90.00
_cell.angle_beta   90.00
_cell.angle_gamma   90.00
#
_symmetry.space_group_name_H-M   'P 1'
#
loop_
_entity.id
_entity.type
_entity.pdbx_description
1 polymer ?
#
loop_
_entity_poly.entity_id
_entity_poly.type
_entity_poly.pdbx_seq_one_letter_code
_entity_poly.pdbx_strand_id
1 'polypeptide(L)'
;MRPSLVFSLFIAGETLGRYRASIYSQIVEQWLKPSEREQVVQLEKSTARRSLEIIGWLLLNGSKNDIDYDREELHGDLGKIFARELDIAKLAAENLAEQCIRYWQEAGMLEYLAFGTQGVYTFVHLTLGEYASARYLAALDYAEINDWLQRNFRYPHWRETILLAFGAGAVEPIVKQLLCQEDLNDLVTIGPTTLAADVLAEADSAPLSLTRMVLETLIERLKSSVPIVAYESAHAAVNIVANDCYYVASVIQPLFTHEQEWTRLAVRLSLACGDEYVDVNVLKRVLSSKPPKTKDVKSWNEHVANPILSVLYPVCLLILNGSGAMKAAC
;
A
#
# COMPACT_ATOMS: atom_id res chain seq x y z
N MET A 1 1.79 15.01 -27.31
CA MET A 1 1.95 13.75 -26.55
C MET A 1 2.77 14.08 -25.32
N ARG A 2 2.17 14.09 -24.12
CA ARG A 2 2.98 14.22 -22.90
C ARG A 2 3.66 12.86 -22.64
N PRO A 3 4.96 12.83 -22.34
CA PRO A 3 5.64 11.59 -22.02
C PRO A 3 5.03 10.92 -20.78
N SER A 4 5.26 9.61 -20.61
CA SER A 4 4.80 8.88 -19.42
C SER A 4 5.33 9.53 -18.12
N LEU A 5 4.59 9.38 -17.02
CA LEU A 5 4.88 9.99 -15.71
C LEU A 5 6.34 9.82 -15.27
N VAL A 6 6.87 8.60 -15.35
CA VAL A 6 8.27 8.29 -15.00
C VAL A 6 9.25 8.90 -16.01
N PHE A 7 8.89 8.98 -17.28
CA PHE A 7 9.72 9.61 -18.31
C PHE A 7 9.83 11.12 -18.10
N SER A 8 8.82 11.77 -17.50
CA SER A 8 8.91 13.19 -17.11
C SER A 8 9.97 13.44 -16.04
N LEU A 9 10.10 12.53 -15.05
CA LEU A 9 11.17 12.57 -14.06
C LEU A 9 12.54 12.30 -14.67
N PHE A 10 12.61 11.32 -15.59
CA PHE A 10 13.84 10.99 -16.30
C PHE A 10 14.35 12.17 -17.16
N ILE A 11 13.45 12.85 -17.89
CA ILE A 11 13.81 14.09 -18.63
C ILE A 11 14.34 15.16 -17.67
N ALA A 12 13.75 15.29 -16.49
CA ALA A 12 14.16 16.27 -15.50
C ALA A 12 15.49 15.93 -14.80
N GLY A 13 16.10 14.77 -15.10
CA GLY A 13 17.37 14.34 -14.53
C GLY A 13 17.29 13.98 -13.04
N GLU A 14 16.10 13.72 -12.49
CA GLU A 14 15.95 13.38 -11.08
C GLU A 14 16.22 11.90 -10.82
N THR A 15 16.91 11.61 -9.70
CA THR A 15 17.03 10.25 -9.19
C THR A 15 15.69 9.78 -8.66
N LEU A 16 15.16 8.69 -9.22
CA LEU A 16 13.90 8.12 -8.78
C LEU A 16 13.98 7.69 -7.31
N GLY A 17 12.95 8.05 -6.54
CA GLY A 17 12.79 7.55 -5.18
C GLY A 17 12.74 6.01 -5.14
N ARG A 18 13.21 5.43 -4.05
CA ARG A 18 13.19 3.98 -3.84
C ARG A 18 11.78 3.42 -3.68
N TYR A 19 10.87 4.22 -3.14
CA TYR A 19 9.49 3.85 -2.81
C TYR A 19 8.47 4.62 -3.64
N ARG A 20 7.27 4.05 -3.78
CA ARG A 20 6.22 4.58 -4.66
C ARG A 20 5.77 5.98 -4.26
N ALA A 21 5.52 6.21 -2.97
CA ALA A 21 5.14 7.52 -2.46
C ALA A 21 6.18 8.61 -2.78
N SER A 22 7.48 8.28 -2.71
CA SER A 22 8.57 9.20 -3.05
C SER A 22 8.58 9.56 -4.54
N ILE A 23 8.33 8.59 -5.42
CA ILE A 23 8.20 8.82 -6.87
C ILE A 23 7.01 9.75 -7.18
N TYR A 24 5.85 9.49 -6.57
CA TYR A 24 4.67 10.35 -6.78
C TYR A 24 4.87 11.76 -6.20
N SER A 25 5.55 11.87 -5.07
CA SER A 25 5.97 13.17 -4.53
C SER A 25 6.81 13.95 -5.52
N GLN A 26 7.84 13.31 -6.12
CA GLN A 26 8.68 13.93 -7.15
C GLN A 26 7.87 14.39 -8.37
N ILE A 27 6.91 13.57 -8.83
CA ILE A 27 6.02 13.94 -9.94
C ILE A 27 5.20 15.20 -9.61
N VAL A 28 4.55 15.22 -8.43
CA VAL A 28 3.75 16.37 -8.00
C VAL A 28 4.63 17.61 -7.85
N GLU A 29 5.83 17.48 -7.29
CA GLU A 29 6.78 18.59 -7.18
C GLU A 29 7.21 19.15 -8.52
N GLN A 30 7.38 18.31 -9.53
CA GLN A 30 7.68 18.75 -10.89
C GLN A 30 6.53 19.52 -11.50
N TRP A 31 5.28 19.11 -11.26
CA TRP A 31 4.11 19.77 -11.86
C TRP A 31 3.71 21.05 -11.12
N LEU A 32 4.18 21.22 -9.88
CA LEU A 32 4.11 22.49 -9.15
C LEU A 32 5.12 23.54 -9.68
N LYS A 33 6.13 23.13 -10.46
CA LYS A 33 7.06 24.10 -11.07
C LYS A 33 6.34 24.86 -12.19
N PRO A 34 6.54 26.17 -12.31
CA PRO A 34 5.97 26.94 -13.42
C PRO A 34 6.39 26.33 -14.75
N SER A 35 5.42 26.03 -15.62
CA SER A 35 5.74 25.62 -16.99
C SER A 35 6.19 26.82 -17.82
N GLU A 36 6.96 26.59 -18.89
CA GLU A 36 7.26 27.64 -19.89
C GLU A 36 6.00 28.21 -20.56
N ARG A 37 4.87 27.48 -20.47
CA ARG A 37 3.56 28.00 -20.84
C ARG A 37 3.04 28.90 -19.73
N GLU A 38 2.67 30.12 -20.10
CA GLU A 38 1.97 31.06 -19.22
C GLU A 38 0.69 30.38 -18.70
N GLN A 39 0.69 30.02 -17.40
CA GLN A 39 -0.52 29.56 -16.73
C GLN A 39 -1.46 30.75 -16.55
N VAL A 40 -2.75 30.56 -16.82
CA VAL A 40 -3.75 31.64 -16.69
C VAL A 40 -4.04 31.89 -15.21
N VAL A 41 -3.96 30.84 -14.39
CA VAL A 41 -4.15 30.91 -12.94
C VAL A 41 -2.79 30.72 -12.25
N GLN A 42 -2.40 31.69 -11.41
CA GLN A 42 -1.24 31.54 -10.53
C GLN A 42 -1.72 31.27 -9.11
N LEU A 43 -1.18 30.21 -8.50
CA LEU A 43 -1.43 29.85 -7.11
C LEU A 43 -0.12 29.76 -6.33
N GLU A 44 -0.20 30.15 -5.07
CA GLU A 44 0.81 29.80 -4.06
C GLU A 44 1.01 28.28 -4.04
N LYS A 45 2.28 27.84 -3.98
CA LYS A 45 2.63 26.40 -4.05
C LYS A 45 1.96 25.58 -2.95
N SER A 46 1.84 26.13 -1.74
CA SER A 46 1.17 25.51 -0.60
C SER A 46 -0.32 25.30 -0.87
N THR A 47 -0.99 26.32 -1.41
CA THR A 47 -2.40 26.28 -1.78
C THR A 47 -2.67 25.28 -2.90
N ALA A 48 -1.83 25.27 -3.94
CA ALA A 48 -1.92 24.29 -5.01
C ALA A 48 -1.77 22.86 -4.46
N ARG A 49 -0.74 22.60 -3.65
CA ARG A 49 -0.53 21.28 -3.06
C ARG A 49 -1.71 20.87 -2.19
N ARG A 50 -2.16 21.72 -1.27
CA ARG A 50 -3.27 21.39 -0.36
C ARG A 50 -4.57 21.14 -1.12
N SER A 51 -4.83 21.90 -2.17
CA SER A 51 -6.01 21.68 -3.00
C SER A 51 -5.98 20.33 -3.72
N LEU A 52 -4.82 19.90 -4.20
CA LEU A 52 -4.65 18.57 -4.81
C LEU A 52 -5.00 17.46 -3.82
N GLU A 53 -4.48 17.55 -2.60
CA GLU A 53 -4.73 16.58 -1.53
C GLU A 53 -6.23 16.45 -1.23
N ILE A 54 -6.91 17.59 -1.06
CA ILE A 54 -8.36 17.64 -0.80
C ILE A 54 -9.14 17.07 -2.00
N ILE A 55 -8.79 17.44 -3.23
CA ILE A 55 -9.46 16.93 -4.43
C ILE A 55 -9.27 15.41 -4.56
N GLY A 56 -8.06 14.91 -4.31
CA GLY A 56 -7.76 13.47 -4.24
C GLY A 56 -8.66 12.73 -3.26
N TRP A 57 -8.78 13.30 -2.05
CA TRP A 57 -9.65 12.77 -1.01
C TRP A 57 -11.12 12.78 -1.39
N LEU A 58 -11.63 13.89 -1.91
CA LEU A 58 -13.04 14.03 -2.29
C LEU A 58 -13.39 13.06 -3.42
N LEU A 59 -12.66 13.08 -4.53
CA LEU A 59 -12.97 12.24 -5.69
C LEU A 59 -12.93 10.74 -5.35
N LEU A 60 -11.98 10.30 -4.52
CA LEU A 60 -11.91 8.89 -4.11
C LEU A 60 -13.02 8.50 -3.14
N ASN A 61 -13.48 9.40 -2.26
CA ASN A 61 -14.63 9.15 -1.38
C ASN A 61 -15.98 9.22 -2.11
N GLY A 62 -16.13 10.07 -3.13
CA GLY A 62 -17.38 10.18 -3.90
C GLY A 62 -17.69 8.91 -4.67
N SER A 63 -16.65 8.27 -5.23
CA SER A 63 -16.75 6.98 -5.92
C SER A 63 -17.35 5.86 -5.04
N LYS A 64 -17.28 5.97 -3.71
CA LYS A 64 -17.87 4.98 -2.78
C LYS A 64 -19.40 4.97 -2.78
N ASN A 65 -20.06 6.06 -3.19
CA ASN A 65 -21.51 6.22 -3.12
C ASN A 65 -22.22 6.08 -4.47
N ASP A 66 -21.55 5.63 -5.54
CA ASP A 66 -22.03 5.74 -6.94
C ASP A 66 -22.39 7.19 -7.35
N ILE A 67 -21.84 8.17 -6.62
CA ILE A 67 -21.96 9.60 -6.94
C ILE A 67 -20.64 9.99 -7.59
N ASP A 68 -20.65 10.04 -8.92
CA ASP A 68 -19.56 10.71 -9.62
C ASP A 68 -19.64 12.20 -9.29
N TYR A 69 -18.56 12.75 -8.73
CA TYR A 69 -18.50 14.16 -8.37
C TYR A 69 -18.71 15.03 -9.61
N ASP A 70 -19.87 15.66 -9.68
CA ASP A 70 -20.14 16.67 -10.68
C ASP A 70 -19.38 17.97 -10.37
N ARG A 71 -19.48 18.93 -11.30
CA ARG A 71 -18.75 20.18 -11.17
C ARG A 71 -19.15 21.01 -9.95
N GLU A 72 -20.44 21.03 -9.61
CA GLU A 72 -20.95 21.86 -8.52
C GLU A 72 -20.61 21.24 -7.16
N GLU A 73 -20.68 19.91 -7.07
CA GLU A 73 -20.35 19.17 -5.85
C GLU A 73 -18.87 19.30 -5.47
N LEU A 74 -17.95 19.05 -6.41
CA LEU A 74 -16.51 19.14 -6.11
C LEU A 74 -16.13 20.55 -5.69
N HIS A 75 -16.63 21.56 -6.42
CA HIS A 75 -16.40 22.96 -6.13
C HIS A 75 -16.96 23.34 -4.74
N GLY A 76 -18.20 22.94 -4.45
CA GLY A 76 -18.86 23.22 -3.19
C GLY A 76 -18.15 22.57 -1.99
N ASP A 77 -17.76 21.31 -2.10
CA ASP A 77 -17.10 20.59 -1.00
C ASP A 77 -15.66 21.06 -0.77
N LEU A 78 -14.90 21.32 -1.84
CA LEU A 78 -13.59 21.94 -1.74
C LEU A 78 -13.69 23.33 -1.08
N GLY A 79 -14.69 24.14 -1.48
CA GLY A 79 -14.96 25.45 -0.88
C GLY A 79 -15.32 25.36 0.60
N LYS A 80 -16.14 24.39 1.03
CA LYS A 80 -16.45 24.17 2.46
C LYS A 80 -15.20 23.83 3.26
N ILE A 81 -14.33 22.97 2.71
CA ILE A 81 -13.08 22.59 3.38
C ILE A 81 -12.16 23.81 3.52
N PHE A 82 -12.00 24.62 2.47
CA PHE A 82 -11.20 25.85 2.56
C PHE A 82 -11.77 26.89 3.51
N ALA A 83 -13.08 27.10 3.52
CA ALA A 83 -13.72 28.02 4.44
C ALA A 83 -13.40 27.65 5.90
N ARG A 84 -13.38 26.35 6.20
CA ARG A 84 -13.05 25.82 7.53
C ARG A 84 -11.55 25.88 7.84
N GLU A 85 -10.68 25.45 6.91
CA GLU A 85 -9.24 25.37 7.16
C GLU A 85 -8.55 26.74 7.20
N LEU A 86 -9.04 27.69 6.40
CA LEU A 86 -8.44 29.02 6.26
C LEU A 86 -9.20 30.11 7.02
N ASP A 87 -10.34 29.78 7.64
CA ASP A 87 -11.24 30.72 8.32
C ASP A 87 -11.64 31.91 7.43
N ILE A 88 -12.05 31.61 6.18
CA ILE A 88 -12.44 32.61 5.18
C ILE A 88 -13.93 32.53 4.86
N ALA A 89 -14.50 33.65 4.41
CA ALA A 89 -15.90 33.72 4.02
C ALA A 89 -16.23 32.75 2.87
N LYS A 90 -17.43 32.16 2.90
CA LYS A 90 -17.90 31.14 1.94
C LYS A 90 -17.63 31.52 0.48
N LEU A 91 -17.99 32.72 0.05
CA LEU A 91 -17.79 33.17 -1.33
C LEU A 91 -16.31 33.25 -1.72
N ALA A 92 -15.44 33.66 -0.80
CA ALA A 92 -13.99 33.67 -1.04
C ALA A 92 -13.42 32.25 -1.15
N ALA A 93 -13.93 31.32 -0.33
CA ALA A 93 -13.53 29.92 -0.38
C ALA A 93 -13.98 29.23 -1.67
N GLU A 94 -15.19 29.52 -2.14
CA GLU A 94 -15.71 29.06 -3.44
C GLU A 94 -14.84 29.60 -4.59
N ASN A 95 -14.54 30.91 -4.63
CA ASN A 95 -13.64 31.46 -5.63
C ASN A 95 -12.24 30.81 -5.61
N LEU A 96 -11.72 30.48 -4.43
CA LEU A 96 -10.44 29.78 -4.29
C LEU A 96 -10.52 28.34 -4.81
N ALA A 97 -11.63 27.64 -4.52
CA ALA A 97 -11.87 26.30 -5.03
C ALA A 97 -11.91 26.28 -6.57
N GLU A 98 -12.59 27.24 -7.20
CA GLU A 98 -12.62 27.37 -8.66
C GLU A 98 -11.21 27.58 -9.24
N GLN A 99 -10.41 28.47 -8.63
CA GLN A 99 -9.03 28.72 -9.06
C GLN A 99 -8.17 27.46 -8.93
N CYS A 100 -8.31 26.70 -7.84
CA CYS A 100 -7.58 25.46 -7.61
C CYS A 100 -7.93 24.36 -8.63
N ILE A 101 -9.21 24.15 -8.91
CA ILE A 101 -9.65 23.17 -9.90
C ILE A 101 -9.12 23.55 -11.28
N ARG A 102 -9.27 24.82 -11.68
CA ARG A 102 -8.75 25.32 -12.96
C ARG A 102 -7.24 25.17 -13.08
N TYR A 103 -6.49 25.52 -12.03
CA TYR A 103 -5.04 25.35 -11.99
C TYR A 103 -4.64 23.90 -12.29
N TRP A 104 -5.28 22.93 -11.63
CA TRP A 104 -4.95 21.51 -11.81
C TRP A 104 -5.44 20.92 -13.14
N GLN A 105 -6.49 21.49 -13.75
CA GLN A 105 -6.87 21.18 -15.12
C GLN A 105 -5.85 21.71 -16.13
N GLU A 106 -5.39 22.96 -15.97
CA GLU A 106 -4.37 23.57 -16.83
C GLU A 106 -3.02 22.84 -16.70
N ALA A 107 -2.66 22.43 -15.48
CA ALA A 107 -1.52 21.57 -15.20
C ALA A 107 -1.70 20.15 -15.79
N GLY A 108 -2.93 19.72 -16.06
CA GLY A 108 -3.28 18.40 -16.59
C GLY A 108 -3.16 17.27 -15.57
N MET A 109 -3.36 17.57 -14.28
CA MET A 109 -3.63 16.57 -13.23
C MET A 109 -5.08 16.10 -13.28
N LEU A 110 -5.99 17.02 -13.58
CA LEU A 110 -7.43 16.79 -13.58
C LEU A 110 -8.00 16.92 -14.99
N GLU A 111 -8.95 16.05 -15.30
CA GLU A 111 -9.79 16.15 -16.49
C GLU A 111 -11.26 16.26 -16.08
N TYR A 112 -12.01 16.97 -16.91
CA TYR A 112 -13.47 17.01 -16.81
C TYR A 112 -14.04 16.20 -17.97
N LEU A 113 -14.69 15.09 -17.65
CA LEU A 113 -15.30 14.20 -18.64
C LEU A 113 -16.79 14.54 -18.73
N ALA A 114 -17.21 15.11 -19.86
CA ALA A 114 -18.61 15.39 -20.13
C ALA A 114 -19.25 14.24 -20.91
N PHE A 115 -20.37 13.71 -20.42
CA PHE A 115 -21.20 12.74 -21.10
C PHE A 115 -22.66 13.21 -21.11
N GLY A 116 -23.12 13.69 -22.27
CA GLY A 116 -24.45 14.27 -22.40
C GLY A 116 -24.61 15.54 -21.56
N THR A 117 -25.55 15.54 -20.60
CA THR A 117 -25.80 16.66 -19.68
C THR A 117 -25.06 16.53 -18.36
N GLN A 118 -24.36 15.42 -18.13
CA GLN A 118 -23.58 15.17 -16.94
C GLN A 118 -22.09 15.34 -17.25
N GLY A 119 -21.30 15.69 -16.23
CA GLY A 119 -19.87 15.61 -16.36
C GLY A 119 -19.20 15.54 -15.00
N VAL A 120 -18.04 14.90 -15.01
CA VAL A 120 -17.39 14.41 -13.79
C VAL A 120 -15.93 14.79 -13.81
N TYR A 121 -15.38 15.11 -12.64
CA TYR A 121 -13.95 15.33 -12.49
C TYR A 121 -13.23 14.02 -12.18
N THR A 122 -12.10 13.81 -12.85
CA THR A 122 -11.23 12.67 -12.57
C THR A 122 -9.76 13.05 -12.66
N PHE A 123 -8.90 12.27 -12.02
CA PHE A 123 -7.47 12.36 -12.25
C PHE A 123 -7.12 11.72 -13.58
N VAL A 124 -6.18 12.33 -14.31
CA VAL A 124 -5.64 11.75 -15.56
C VAL A 124 -5.00 10.38 -15.32
N HIS A 125 -4.53 10.11 -14.08
CA HIS A 125 -4.06 8.81 -13.66
C HIS A 125 -4.56 8.48 -12.25
N LEU A 126 -5.18 7.30 -12.09
CA LEU A 126 -5.80 6.87 -10.82
C LEU A 126 -4.83 6.97 -9.63
N THR A 127 -3.60 6.47 -9.80
CA THR A 127 -2.63 6.45 -8.69
C THR A 127 -2.15 7.83 -8.24
N LEU A 128 -2.32 8.88 -9.07
CA LEU A 128 -2.09 10.25 -8.62
C LEU A 128 -3.20 10.71 -7.67
N GLY A 129 -4.44 10.32 -7.95
CA GLY A 129 -5.57 10.54 -7.04
C GLY A 129 -5.39 9.78 -5.72
N GLU A 130 -4.96 8.52 -5.79
CA GLU A 130 -4.65 7.71 -4.60
C GLU A 130 -3.50 8.32 -3.78
N TYR A 131 -2.44 8.81 -4.43
CA TYR A 131 -1.36 9.53 -3.75
C TYR A 131 -1.84 10.84 -3.10
N ALA A 132 -2.63 11.65 -3.82
CA ALA A 132 -3.18 12.88 -3.27
C ALA A 132 -4.10 12.64 -2.07
N SER A 133 -4.96 11.61 -2.17
CA SER A 133 -5.81 11.15 -1.08
C SER A 133 -4.98 10.65 0.12
N ALA A 134 -3.89 9.91 -0.14
CA ALA A 134 -2.97 9.43 0.88
C ALA A 134 -2.27 10.56 1.64
N ARG A 135 -1.89 11.62 0.92
CA ARG A 135 -1.34 12.85 1.50
C ARG A 135 -2.37 13.55 2.41
N TYR A 136 -3.63 13.61 1.99
CA TYR A 136 -4.71 14.14 2.82
C TYR A 136 -4.90 13.29 4.09
N LEU A 137 -5.01 11.97 3.95
CA LEU A 137 -5.13 11.04 5.08
C LEU A 137 -3.98 11.21 6.08
N ALA A 138 -2.75 11.39 5.59
CA ALA A 138 -1.59 11.57 6.44
C ALA A 138 -1.50 12.92 7.14
N ALA A 139 -2.29 13.91 6.70
CA ALA A 139 -2.39 15.22 7.33
C ALA A 139 -3.49 15.29 8.40
N LEU A 140 -4.34 14.28 8.50
CA LEU A 140 -5.35 14.17 9.55
C LEU A 140 -4.71 13.90 10.91
N ASP A 141 -5.42 14.23 11.99
CA ASP A 141 -4.95 13.90 13.32
C ASP A 141 -5.03 12.38 13.62
N TYR A 142 -4.37 11.96 14.70
CA TYR A 142 -4.32 10.54 15.08
C TYR A 142 -5.71 9.94 15.31
N ALA A 143 -6.65 10.70 15.87
CA ALA A 143 -8.01 10.23 16.16
C ALA A 143 -8.82 10.07 14.87
N GLU A 144 -8.71 11.03 13.95
CA GLU A 144 -9.35 11.01 12.63
C GLU A 144 -8.84 9.85 11.77
N ILE A 145 -7.52 9.60 11.75
CA ILE A 145 -6.92 8.46 11.04
C ILE A 145 -7.50 7.16 11.59
N ASN A 146 -7.57 7.01 12.92
CA ASN A 146 -8.08 5.78 13.52
C ASN A 146 -9.54 5.55 13.18
N ASP A 147 -10.37 6.57 13.37
CA ASP A 147 -11.80 6.51 13.10
C ASP A 147 -12.08 6.20 11.62
N TRP A 148 -11.30 6.79 10.72
CA TRP A 148 -11.38 6.49 9.30
C TRP A 148 -10.95 5.05 8.98
N LEU A 149 -9.81 4.59 9.52
CA LEU A 149 -9.31 3.24 9.27
C LEU A 149 -10.31 2.19 9.73
N GLN A 150 -10.88 2.31 10.95
CA GLN A 150 -11.89 1.38 11.48
C GLN A 150 -13.02 1.11 10.49
N ARG A 151 -13.44 2.14 9.75
CA ARG A 151 -14.55 2.05 8.80
C ARG A 151 -14.11 1.62 7.41
N ASN A 152 -12.87 1.87 7.01
CA ASN A 152 -12.50 1.86 5.58
C ASN A 152 -11.41 0.87 5.18
N PHE A 153 -10.57 0.38 6.11
CA PHE A 153 -9.37 -0.39 5.76
C PHE A 153 -9.66 -1.71 5.00
N ARG A 154 -10.88 -2.24 5.14
CA ARG A 154 -11.31 -3.48 4.49
C ARG A 154 -11.74 -3.29 3.03
N TYR A 155 -11.98 -2.07 2.57
CA TYR A 155 -12.39 -1.87 1.18
C TYR A 155 -11.16 -1.84 0.25
N PRO A 156 -11.12 -2.68 -0.81
CA PRO A 156 -9.94 -2.80 -1.67
C PRO A 156 -9.48 -1.49 -2.34
N HIS A 157 -10.41 -0.58 -2.67
CA HIS A 157 -10.08 0.70 -3.31
C HIS A 157 -9.27 1.64 -2.41
N TRP A 158 -9.26 1.42 -1.08
CA TRP A 158 -8.42 2.19 -0.16
C TRP A 158 -7.03 1.63 0.04
N ARG A 159 -6.76 0.42 -0.46
CA ARG A 159 -5.49 -0.27 -0.19
C ARG A 159 -4.29 0.56 -0.61
N GLU A 160 -4.29 1.08 -1.85
CA GLU A 160 -3.16 1.87 -2.35
C GLU A 160 -3.03 3.20 -1.60
N THR A 161 -4.14 3.85 -1.25
CA THR A 161 -4.14 5.07 -0.43
C THR A 161 -3.49 4.82 0.93
N ILE A 162 -3.80 3.68 1.59
CA ILE A 162 -3.21 3.31 2.89
C ILE A 162 -1.70 3.05 2.75
N LEU A 163 -1.28 2.33 1.69
CA LEU A 163 0.13 2.07 1.42
C LEU A 163 0.92 3.37 1.18
N LEU A 164 0.35 4.29 0.39
CA LEU A 164 0.99 5.56 0.06
C LEU A 164 0.99 6.56 1.23
N ALA A 165 0.04 6.46 2.17
CA ALA A 165 -0.06 7.36 3.32
C ALA A 165 1.12 7.20 4.29
N PHE A 166 1.78 6.03 4.26
CA PHE A 166 3.05 5.82 4.95
C PHE A 166 4.10 6.84 4.52
N GLY A 167 4.39 6.89 3.21
CA GLY A 167 5.43 7.78 2.67
C GLY A 167 5.08 9.26 2.80
N ALA A 168 3.84 9.55 3.19
CA ALA A 168 3.36 10.87 3.53
C ALA A 168 3.54 11.26 5.00
N GLY A 169 3.88 10.31 5.90
CA GLY A 169 4.21 10.55 7.30
C GLY A 169 3.32 9.88 8.35
N ALA A 170 2.26 9.15 7.96
CA ALA A 170 1.26 8.59 8.89
C ALA A 170 1.52 7.14 9.32
N VAL A 171 2.78 6.75 9.37
CA VAL A 171 3.26 5.39 9.64
C VAL A 171 2.68 4.78 10.93
N GLU A 172 2.96 5.42 12.05
CA GLU A 172 2.64 4.91 13.38
C GLU A 172 1.13 4.80 13.65
N PRO A 173 0.30 5.83 13.39
CA PRO A 173 -1.15 5.70 13.57
C PRO A 173 -1.74 4.56 12.72
N ILE A 174 -1.33 4.46 11.46
CA ILE A 174 -1.86 3.43 10.55
C ILE A 174 -1.53 2.04 11.06
N VAL A 175 -0.24 1.76 11.34
CA VAL A 175 0.18 0.42 11.75
C VAL A 175 -0.42 0.05 13.11
N LYS A 176 -0.41 0.95 14.10
CA LYS A 176 -1.00 0.66 15.41
C LYS A 176 -2.49 0.35 15.30
N GLN A 177 -3.22 1.14 14.51
CA GLN A 177 -4.64 0.92 14.33
C GLN A 177 -4.93 -0.41 13.63
N LEU A 178 -4.17 -0.76 12.58
CA LEU A 178 -4.32 -2.05 11.90
C LEU A 178 -4.06 -3.23 12.85
N LEU A 179 -3.03 -3.15 13.69
CA LEU A 179 -2.76 -4.18 14.70
C LEU A 179 -3.89 -4.27 15.74
N CYS A 180 -4.50 -3.15 16.14
CA CYS A 180 -5.67 -3.17 17.02
C CYS A 180 -6.93 -3.77 16.38
N GLN A 181 -7.00 -3.87 15.06
CA GLN A 181 -8.09 -4.51 14.32
C GLN A 181 -7.83 -6.01 14.08
N GLU A 182 -6.66 -6.52 14.45
CA GLU A 182 -6.31 -7.92 14.27
C GLU A 182 -7.07 -8.80 15.26
N ASP A 183 -7.75 -9.82 14.73
CA ASP A 183 -8.28 -10.92 15.53
C ASP A 183 -7.52 -12.21 15.17
N LEU A 184 -6.70 -12.70 16.10
CA LEU A 184 -5.92 -13.93 15.93
C LEU A 184 -6.81 -15.17 15.84
N ASN A 185 -8.08 -15.10 16.28
CA ASN A 185 -9.04 -16.17 16.14
C ASN A 185 -9.77 -16.12 14.79
N ASP A 186 -9.67 -15.01 14.06
CA ASP A 186 -10.20 -14.91 12.70
C ASP A 186 -9.23 -15.57 11.71
N LEU A 187 -9.52 -16.83 11.42
CA LEU A 187 -8.78 -17.65 10.47
C LEU A 187 -9.26 -17.46 9.02
N VAL A 188 -10.29 -16.63 8.81
CA VAL A 188 -10.89 -16.35 7.50
C VAL A 188 -10.37 -15.04 6.94
N THR A 189 -10.30 -14.00 7.77
CA THR A 189 -9.76 -12.70 7.37
C THR A 189 -8.27 -12.66 7.61
N ILE A 190 -7.50 -12.68 6.53
CA ILE A 190 -6.09 -12.33 6.53
C ILE A 190 -6.06 -10.89 5.99
N GLY A 191 -5.76 -9.89 6.83
CA GLY A 191 -5.93 -8.51 6.36
C GLY A 191 -5.18 -7.43 7.13
N PRO A 192 -5.49 -7.18 8.40
CA PRO A 192 -4.96 -6.00 9.09
C PRO A 192 -3.44 -6.06 9.26
N THR A 193 -2.91 -7.16 9.81
CA THR A 193 -1.46 -7.31 10.05
C THR A 193 -0.67 -7.47 8.76
N THR A 194 -1.22 -8.14 7.74
CA THR A 194 -0.55 -8.26 6.44
C THR A 194 -0.49 -6.90 5.74
N LEU A 195 -1.57 -6.11 5.77
CA LEU A 195 -1.56 -4.72 5.30
C LEU A 195 -0.57 -3.87 6.10
N ALA A 196 -0.47 -4.05 7.42
CA ALA A 196 0.52 -3.35 8.24
C ALA A 196 1.96 -3.68 7.82
N ALA A 197 2.24 -4.93 7.48
CA ALA A 197 3.54 -5.35 6.96
C ALA A 197 3.83 -4.72 5.58
N ASP A 198 2.84 -4.68 4.68
CA ASP A 198 2.97 -4.02 3.38
C ASP A 198 3.23 -2.51 3.54
N VAL A 199 2.52 -1.86 4.47
CA VAL A 199 2.73 -0.45 4.85
C VAL A 199 4.17 -0.23 5.33
N LEU A 200 4.72 -1.12 6.15
CA LEU A 200 6.12 -1.06 6.59
C LEU A 200 7.12 -1.38 5.47
N ALA A 201 6.74 -2.18 4.48
CA ALA A 201 7.58 -2.50 3.34
C ALA A 201 7.72 -1.33 2.35
N GLU A 202 6.75 -0.42 2.32
CA GLU A 202 6.78 0.83 1.55
C GLU A 202 7.58 1.95 2.26
N ALA A 203 8.26 1.62 3.35
CA ALA A 203 8.97 2.56 4.20
C ALA A 203 10.45 2.72 3.89
N ASP A 204 10.92 3.96 3.73
CA ASP A 204 12.35 4.30 3.80
C ASP A 204 12.94 3.96 5.18
N SER A 205 12.21 4.28 6.26
CA SER A 205 12.58 3.93 7.63
C SER A 205 11.33 3.78 8.50
N ALA A 206 11.18 2.64 9.17
CA ALA A 206 10.18 2.44 10.20
C ALA A 206 10.85 2.26 11.58
N PRO A 207 10.23 2.71 12.68
CA PRO A 207 10.74 2.42 14.01
C PRO A 207 10.83 0.91 14.23
N LEU A 208 11.97 0.41 14.71
CA LEU A 208 12.16 -1.03 14.97
C LEU A 208 11.13 -1.59 15.95
N SER A 209 10.66 -0.79 16.91
CA SER A 209 9.58 -1.17 17.81
C SER A 209 8.28 -1.50 17.06
N LEU A 210 7.96 -0.71 16.05
CA LEU A 210 6.77 -0.91 15.20
C LEU A 210 6.92 -2.15 14.33
N THR A 211 8.09 -2.33 13.71
CA THR A 211 8.41 -3.53 12.93
C THR A 211 8.30 -4.79 13.78
N ARG A 212 8.84 -4.78 15.01
CA ARG A 212 8.74 -5.91 15.94
C ARG A 212 7.31 -6.25 16.31
N MET A 213 6.45 -5.26 16.61
CA MET A 213 5.03 -5.52 16.92
C MET A 213 4.31 -6.22 15.75
N VAL A 214 4.57 -5.81 14.51
CA VAL A 214 4.00 -6.47 13.32
C VAL A 214 4.56 -7.89 13.16
N LEU A 215 5.87 -8.06 13.30
CA LEU A 215 6.52 -9.37 13.24
C LEU A 215 6.00 -10.34 14.30
N GLU A 216 5.84 -9.90 15.55
CA GLU A 216 5.27 -10.70 16.65
C GLU A 216 3.90 -11.24 16.26
N THR A 217 3.05 -10.36 15.74
CA THR A 217 1.69 -10.72 15.34
C THR A 217 1.69 -11.70 14.16
N LEU A 218 2.52 -11.48 13.14
CA LEU A 218 2.67 -12.40 12.01
C LEU A 218 3.21 -13.76 12.45
N ILE A 219 4.20 -13.79 13.35
CA ILE A 219 4.80 -15.01 13.88
C ILE A 219 3.78 -15.83 14.67
N GLU A 220 2.90 -15.20 15.46
CA GLU A 220 1.81 -15.93 16.10
C GLU A 220 0.86 -16.55 15.05
N ARG A 221 0.56 -15.85 13.95
CA ARG A 221 -0.24 -16.40 12.84
C ARG A 221 0.45 -17.53 12.07
N LEU A 222 1.79 -17.63 12.09
CA LEU A 222 2.51 -18.80 11.51
C LEU A 222 2.18 -20.12 12.23
N LYS A 223 1.73 -20.05 13.48
CA LYS A 223 1.31 -21.22 14.29
C LYS A 223 -0.15 -21.61 14.05
N SER A 224 -0.84 -20.91 13.15
CA SER A 224 -2.24 -21.20 12.82
C SER A 224 -2.41 -22.65 12.36
N SER A 225 -3.49 -23.28 12.81
CA SER A 225 -3.92 -24.60 12.34
C SER A 225 -4.40 -24.59 10.88
N VAL A 226 -4.62 -23.40 10.30
CA VAL A 226 -5.05 -23.21 8.92
C VAL A 226 -3.84 -22.85 8.06
N PRO A 227 -3.40 -23.72 7.14
CA PRO A 227 -2.15 -23.53 6.40
C PRO A 227 -2.10 -22.21 5.61
N ILE A 228 -3.21 -21.81 4.96
CA ILE A 228 -3.25 -20.57 4.16
C ILE A 228 -2.95 -19.33 5.01
N VAL A 229 -3.40 -19.29 6.27
CA VAL A 229 -3.10 -18.19 7.19
C VAL A 229 -1.60 -18.12 7.49
N ALA A 230 -0.97 -19.26 7.74
CA ALA A 230 0.48 -19.32 7.96
C ALA A 230 1.27 -18.90 6.72
N TYR A 231 0.84 -19.32 5.52
CA TYR A 231 1.51 -18.95 4.27
C TYR A 231 1.44 -17.45 3.98
N GLU A 232 0.27 -16.83 4.08
CA GLU A 232 0.11 -15.39 3.86
C GLU A 232 0.87 -14.57 4.91
N SER A 233 0.88 -15.03 6.17
CA SER A 233 1.63 -14.37 7.25
C SER A 233 3.14 -14.44 7.00
N ALA A 234 3.64 -15.59 6.51
CA ALA A 234 5.04 -15.71 6.11
C ALA A 234 5.36 -14.81 4.92
N HIS A 235 4.48 -14.76 3.91
CA HIS A 235 4.67 -13.91 2.74
C HIS A 235 4.76 -12.43 3.12
N ALA A 236 3.86 -11.96 3.99
CA ALA A 236 3.91 -10.59 4.52
C ALA A 236 5.18 -10.32 5.32
N ALA A 237 5.63 -11.28 6.15
CA ALA A 237 6.83 -11.12 6.96
C ALA A 237 8.11 -10.98 6.13
N VAL A 238 8.24 -11.69 4.99
CA VAL A 238 9.43 -11.64 4.13
C VAL A 238 9.82 -10.22 3.74
N ASN A 239 8.85 -9.33 3.55
CA ASN A 239 9.10 -7.96 3.11
C ASN A 239 9.68 -7.05 4.21
N ILE A 240 9.63 -7.47 5.47
CA ILE A 240 10.02 -6.65 6.62
C ILE A 240 11.07 -7.31 7.53
N VAL A 241 11.38 -8.60 7.34
CA VAL A 241 12.33 -9.34 8.20
C VAL A 241 13.76 -8.81 8.13
N ALA A 242 14.18 -8.28 6.98
CA ALA A 242 15.51 -7.71 6.79
C ALA A 242 15.76 -6.46 7.68
N ASN A 243 14.71 -5.85 8.21
CA ASN A 243 14.81 -4.69 9.08
C ASN A 243 15.33 -5.05 10.49
N ASP A 244 15.21 -6.32 10.92
CA ASP A 244 15.71 -6.78 12.23
C ASP A 244 16.03 -8.28 12.24
N CYS A 245 17.04 -8.68 11.44
CA CYS A 245 17.43 -10.08 11.26
C CYS A 245 17.71 -10.83 12.58
N TYR A 246 18.40 -10.17 13.52
CA TYR A 246 18.75 -10.77 14.81
C TYR A 246 17.49 -11.10 15.63
N TYR A 247 16.57 -10.14 15.74
CA TYR A 247 15.30 -10.36 16.43
C TYR A 247 14.50 -11.46 15.75
N VAL A 248 14.29 -11.36 14.44
CA VAL A 248 13.54 -12.36 13.65
C VAL A 248 14.07 -13.76 13.91
N ALA A 249 15.38 -13.97 13.74
CA ALA A 249 16.01 -15.27 13.95
C ALA A 249 15.76 -15.83 15.36
N SER A 250 15.81 -14.97 16.39
CA SER A 250 15.55 -15.40 17.78
C SER A 250 14.12 -15.88 18.02
N VAL A 251 13.13 -15.29 17.33
CA VAL A 251 11.71 -15.60 17.55
C VAL A 251 11.22 -16.77 16.68
N ILE A 252 11.78 -16.96 15.47
CA ILE A 252 11.33 -18.03 14.55
C ILE A 252 12.06 -19.36 14.76
N GLN A 253 13.24 -19.38 15.37
CA GLN A 253 13.98 -20.62 15.64
C GLN A 253 13.15 -21.72 16.34
N PRO A 254 12.34 -21.41 17.38
CA PRO A 254 11.45 -22.40 18.00
C PRO A 254 10.45 -23.05 17.04
N LEU A 255 10.10 -22.37 15.94
CA LEU A 255 9.13 -22.88 14.95
C LEU A 255 9.70 -24.00 14.08
N PHE A 256 11.03 -24.16 14.00
CA PHE A 256 11.66 -25.16 13.13
C PHE A 256 11.42 -26.60 13.59
N THR A 257 11.02 -26.77 14.85
CA THR A 257 10.64 -28.06 15.44
C THR A 257 9.15 -28.17 15.71
N HIS A 258 8.33 -27.26 15.18
CA HIS A 258 6.89 -27.27 15.36
C HIS A 258 6.25 -28.54 14.78
N GLU A 259 5.16 -29.01 15.37
CA GLU A 259 4.45 -30.23 14.93
C GLU A 259 3.87 -30.07 13.51
N GLN A 260 3.35 -28.87 13.21
CA GLN A 260 2.76 -28.53 11.92
C GLN A 260 3.85 -28.30 10.87
N GLU A 261 3.69 -28.93 9.70
CA GLU A 261 4.70 -28.88 8.64
C GLU A 261 4.84 -27.48 8.03
N TRP A 262 3.72 -26.77 7.82
CA TRP A 262 3.73 -25.42 7.27
C TRP A 262 4.38 -24.40 8.22
N THR A 263 4.22 -24.56 9.54
CA THR A 263 4.89 -23.69 10.53
C THR A 263 6.41 -23.89 10.52
N ARG A 264 6.90 -25.12 10.30
CA ARG A 264 8.35 -25.36 10.16
C ARG A 264 8.95 -24.65 8.95
N LEU A 265 8.16 -24.37 7.91
CA LEU A 265 8.60 -23.59 6.75
C LEU A 265 8.90 -22.12 7.08
N ALA A 266 8.63 -21.66 8.30
CA ALA A 266 9.10 -20.37 8.82
C ALA A 266 10.63 -20.22 8.73
N VAL A 267 11.40 -21.32 8.58
CA VAL A 267 12.84 -21.28 8.27
C VAL A 267 13.19 -20.42 7.05
N ARG A 268 12.23 -20.23 6.11
CA ARG A 268 12.39 -19.33 4.98
C ARG A 268 12.56 -17.86 5.39
N LEU A 269 11.97 -17.44 6.51
CA LEU A 269 12.14 -16.08 7.02
C LEU A 269 13.57 -15.84 7.52
N SER A 270 14.22 -16.85 8.11
CA SER A 270 15.64 -16.78 8.45
C SER A 270 16.51 -16.73 7.19
N LEU A 271 16.16 -17.45 6.12
CA LEU A 271 16.89 -17.35 4.85
C LEU A 271 16.83 -15.94 4.25
N ALA A 272 15.69 -15.25 4.39
CA ALA A 272 15.55 -13.86 3.96
C ALA A 272 16.40 -12.88 4.80
N CYS A 273 16.88 -13.30 5.98
CA CYS A 273 17.79 -12.53 6.81
C CYS A 273 19.27 -12.71 6.44
N GLY A 274 19.63 -13.77 5.70
CA GLY A 274 21.01 -14.15 5.39
C GLY A 274 21.30 -15.63 5.68
N ASP A 275 22.38 -16.16 5.10
CA ASP A 275 22.77 -17.57 5.28
C ASP A 275 23.35 -17.85 6.68
N GLU A 276 23.90 -16.82 7.34
CA GLU A 276 24.39 -16.88 8.70
C GLU A 276 23.29 -17.13 9.75
N TYR A 277 22.02 -16.88 9.40
CA TYR A 277 20.88 -17.06 10.29
C TYR A 277 20.18 -18.43 10.15
N VAL A 278 20.69 -19.33 9.29
CA VAL A 278 20.11 -20.66 9.05
C VAL A 278 21.14 -21.77 9.12
N ASP A 279 20.93 -22.72 10.05
CA ASP A 279 21.68 -23.98 10.06
C ASP A 279 21.21 -24.88 8.90
N VAL A 280 22.14 -25.25 8.01
CA VAL A 280 21.92 -26.14 6.87
C VAL A 280 21.30 -27.49 7.29
N ASN A 281 21.63 -28.00 8.47
CA ASN A 281 21.05 -29.25 8.99
C ASN A 281 19.57 -29.08 9.35
N VAL A 282 19.19 -27.92 9.88
CA VAL A 282 17.79 -27.57 10.13
C VAL A 282 17.04 -27.49 8.81
N LEU A 283 17.61 -26.78 7.82
CA LEU A 283 17.00 -26.67 6.50
C LEU A 283 16.79 -28.04 5.84
N LYS A 284 17.81 -28.91 5.87
CA LYS A 284 17.70 -30.29 5.36
C LYS A 284 16.59 -31.06 6.06
N ARG A 285 16.46 -30.94 7.39
CA ARG A 285 15.42 -31.62 8.18
C ARG A 285 14.03 -31.15 7.79
N VAL A 286 13.82 -29.83 7.67
CA VAL A 286 12.53 -29.24 7.29
C VAL A 286 12.16 -29.62 5.85
N LEU A 287 13.09 -29.57 4.91
CA LEU A 287 12.83 -29.94 3.51
C LEU A 287 12.65 -31.45 3.30
N SER A 288 13.19 -32.28 4.19
CA SER A 288 13.04 -33.74 4.12
C SER A 288 11.71 -34.25 4.68
N SER A 289 10.92 -33.42 5.38
CA SER A 289 9.57 -33.82 5.78
C SER A 289 8.67 -33.96 4.55
N LYS A 290 8.03 -35.12 4.39
CA LYS A 290 7.12 -35.39 3.26
C LYS A 290 5.90 -34.47 3.38
N PRO A 291 5.41 -33.86 2.29
CA PRO A 291 4.17 -33.10 2.33
C PRO A 291 3.01 -33.99 2.83
N PRO A 292 1.97 -33.41 3.45
CA PRO A 292 0.88 -34.20 3.99
C PRO A 292 0.21 -34.98 2.86
N LYS A 293 -0.11 -36.26 3.11
CA LYS A 293 -0.87 -37.06 2.15
C LYS A 293 -2.24 -36.41 1.96
N THR A 294 -2.44 -35.78 0.82
CA THR A 294 -3.70 -35.16 0.37
C THR A 294 -4.81 -36.21 0.26
N LYS A 295 -5.49 -36.52 1.36
CA LYS A 295 -6.75 -37.28 1.35
C LYS A 295 -8.00 -36.43 1.58
N ASP A 296 -7.86 -35.18 2.05
CA ASP A 296 -8.99 -34.30 2.37
C ASP A 296 -9.12 -33.06 1.46
N VAL A 297 -8.48 -33.09 0.27
CA VAL A 297 -8.54 -31.99 -0.73
C VAL A 297 -9.85 -31.98 -1.52
N LYS A 298 -10.84 -32.85 -1.21
CA LYS A 298 -12.19 -32.67 -1.77
C LYS A 298 -12.89 -31.42 -1.21
N SER A 299 -12.55 -30.99 0.01
CA SER A 299 -13.03 -29.72 0.56
C SER A 299 -12.30 -28.49 -0.01
N TRP A 300 -11.12 -28.69 -0.62
CA TRP A 300 -10.31 -27.60 -1.19
C TRP A 300 -10.82 -27.08 -2.54
N ASN A 301 -11.52 -27.91 -3.31
CA ASN A 301 -11.99 -27.56 -4.66
C ASN A 301 -13.43 -27.03 -4.70
N GLU A 302 -14.23 -27.23 -3.65
CA GLU A 302 -15.66 -26.89 -3.68
C GLU A 302 -15.97 -25.48 -3.14
N HIS A 303 -15.04 -24.78 -2.49
CA HIS A 303 -15.26 -23.42 -1.97
C HIS A 303 -14.45 -22.33 -2.70
N VAL A 304 -13.58 -22.69 -3.64
CA VAL A 304 -12.83 -21.72 -4.45
C VAL A 304 -12.80 -22.19 -5.90
N ALA A 305 -13.84 -21.83 -6.66
CA ALA A 305 -13.75 -21.88 -8.11
C ALA A 305 -12.78 -20.78 -8.59
N ASN A 306 -11.79 -21.16 -9.41
CA ASN A 306 -10.87 -20.30 -10.18
C ASN A 306 -9.80 -19.49 -9.42
N PRO A 307 -8.74 -18.98 -10.08
CA PRO A 307 -7.77 -19.54 -11.04
C PRO A 307 -6.34 -19.53 -10.44
N ILE A 308 -6.22 -19.55 -9.12
CA ILE A 308 -4.95 -19.34 -8.40
C ILE A 308 -4.04 -20.59 -8.46
N LEU A 309 -4.62 -21.79 -8.55
CA LEU A 309 -3.87 -23.05 -8.56
C LEU A 309 -3.10 -23.31 -9.88
N SER A 310 -3.46 -22.68 -11.01
CA SER A 310 -2.71 -22.82 -12.26
C SER A 310 -1.41 -21.99 -12.26
N VAL A 311 -1.31 -20.99 -11.39
CA VAL A 311 -0.12 -20.14 -11.22
C VAL A 311 0.82 -20.70 -10.14
N LEU A 312 0.31 -21.48 -9.19
CA LEU A 312 1.08 -21.94 -8.02
C LEU A 312 1.90 -23.22 -8.25
N TYR A 313 1.56 -24.06 -9.23
CA TYR A 313 2.33 -25.29 -9.51
C TYR A 313 3.72 -25.03 -10.13
N PRO A 314 3.91 -24.05 -11.06
CA PRO A 314 5.22 -23.73 -11.61
C PRO A 314 6.18 -23.05 -10.62
N VAL A 315 5.68 -22.26 -9.66
CA VAL A 315 6.54 -21.55 -8.69
C VAL A 315 7.16 -22.52 -7.68
N CYS A 316 6.43 -23.56 -7.28
CA CYS A 316 7.01 -24.66 -6.49
C CYS A 316 8.10 -25.44 -7.24
N LEU A 317 8.04 -25.52 -8.58
CA LEU A 317 9.04 -26.20 -9.41
C LEU A 317 10.26 -25.32 -9.76
N LEU A 318 10.08 -24.01 -9.94
CA LEU A 318 11.17 -23.07 -10.22
C LEU A 318 12.12 -22.89 -9.02
N ILE A 319 11.59 -22.91 -7.80
CA ILE A 319 12.42 -22.80 -6.58
C ILE A 319 13.18 -24.12 -6.30
N LEU A 320 12.64 -25.27 -6.71
CA LEU A 320 13.32 -26.57 -6.56
C LEU A 320 14.40 -26.84 -7.63
N ASN A 321 14.34 -26.18 -8.79
CA ASN A 321 15.29 -26.39 -9.89
C ASN A 321 16.32 -25.24 -10.06
N GLY A 322 16.26 -24.19 -9.24
CA GLY A 322 17.10 -22.99 -9.35
C GLY A 322 18.56 -23.13 -8.93
N SER A 323 19.00 -24.29 -8.41
CA SER A 323 20.39 -24.52 -7.99
C SER A 323 21.24 -25.26 -9.04
N GLY A 324 21.09 -24.92 -10.32
CA GLY A 324 21.81 -25.59 -11.41
C GLY A 324 22.34 -24.72 -12.56
N ALA A 325 21.91 -23.45 -12.70
CA ALA A 325 22.26 -22.62 -13.86
C ALA A 325 23.18 -21.45 -13.50
N MET A 326 24.31 -21.73 -12.84
CA MET A 326 25.43 -20.80 -12.80
C MET A 326 26.75 -21.58 -12.90
N LYS A 327 26.92 -22.30 -14.01
CA LYS A 327 28.19 -22.89 -14.49
C LYS A 327 28.01 -23.44 -15.91
N ALA A 328 27.86 -22.54 -16.89
CA ALA A 328 28.28 -22.73 -18.29
C ALA A 328 27.75 -21.57 -19.15
N ALA A 329 28.57 -20.54 -19.32
CA ALA A 329 28.80 -19.85 -20.59
C ALA A 329 29.74 -18.66 -20.35
N CYS A 330 30.91 -18.74 -20.97
CA CYS A 330 31.63 -17.58 -21.46
C CYS A 330 30.75 -16.80 -22.45
#